data_AF-S5ZCS2-F1
#
_entry.id   AF-S5ZCS2-F1
#
_cell.length_a   1.000
_cell.length_b   1.000
_cell.length_c   1.000
_cell.angle_alpha   90.00
_cell.angle_beta   90.00
_cell.angle_gamma   90.00
#
_symmetry.space_group_name_H-M   'P 1'
#
loop_
_entity.id
_entity.type
_entity.pdbx_description
1 polymer ?
#
loop_
_entity_poly.entity_id
_entity_poly.type
_entity_poly.pdbx_seq_one_letter_code
_entity_poly.pdbx_strand_id
1 'polypeptide(L)'
;MATLSTIQNKILEKENLLISVKARLLYPHIGGYTSRPYDPETGTLEPPRPTEIKALWRWWARSLLSGAYGGTKDYKFLDKEIGEFLGRTEETPQTSLFHLSVTATNYSDLKQQFSTYYNYLKRKYLNNERDLQNLIKVFFTRKHNITRLFLVSLGAQREQKISEVAVIDKYNNLHITIDLLLTFPFTQQRYPLNMLRFALWSFFVSLILGSVGYGSRRGLGSIIVQEIKENPDLLKYYPELGTDLAKLKEIIATLNNGDREKIEKKLDELVNQAYEVAKGFKENFKEDLSHIVNTTSFPEVPSVIPNGDFFKMEVYLCSDPSIALQCISKSTLKNEWLNTLKNELLNVDEASETQPIYRSQLHTWILGLPRSSKGKGYYLDRSKRDPGRRVSAIQFKLWQNKNKTFVIVYGFLSKDWKIDKLNHFAGSKETRVSREDIVYADGQRFKPQNNNELFLSKAFEAAWSFISKILNKCCSGGKNGRTEH
;
A
#
# COMPACT_ATOMS: atom_id res chain seq x y z
N MET A 1 -5.91 -5.64 43.68
CA MET A 1 -7.35 -5.32 43.53
C MET A 1 -7.52 -4.45 42.30
N ALA A 2 -8.39 -4.81 41.36
CA ALA A 2 -8.71 -3.91 40.25
C ALA A 2 -9.53 -2.73 40.79
N THR A 3 -9.15 -1.51 40.43
CA THR A 3 -9.89 -0.31 40.85
C THR A 3 -11.25 -0.25 40.14
N LEU A 4 -12.26 0.39 40.75
CA LEU A 4 -13.60 0.54 40.18
C LEU A 4 -13.56 1.14 38.75
N SER A 5 -12.62 2.07 38.52
CA SER A 5 -12.33 2.68 37.22
C SER A 5 -11.81 1.66 36.19
N THR A 6 -10.98 0.71 36.60
CA THR A 6 -10.51 -0.38 35.74
C THR A 6 -11.66 -1.31 35.33
N ILE A 7 -12.61 -1.55 36.24
CA ILE A 7 -13.79 -2.37 35.97
C ILE A 7 -14.75 -1.63 35.03
N GLN A 8 -15.03 -0.36 35.29
CA GLN A 8 -15.88 0.47 34.41
C GLN A 8 -15.29 0.58 33.00
N ASN A 9 -13.99 0.81 32.86
CA ASN A 9 -13.35 0.90 31.55
C ASN A 9 -13.44 -0.43 30.80
N LYS A 10 -13.25 -1.58 31.48
CA LYS A 10 -13.43 -2.90 30.86
C LYS A 10 -14.85 -3.19 30.42
N ILE A 11 -15.84 -2.68 31.16
CA ILE A 11 -17.27 -2.82 30.79
C ILE A 11 -17.56 -1.97 29.56
N LEU A 12 -17.15 -0.69 29.57
CA LEU A 12 -17.35 0.23 28.45
C LEU A 12 -16.62 -0.21 27.18
N GLU A 13 -15.40 -0.73 27.31
CA GLU A 13 -14.65 -1.31 26.18
C GLU A 13 -15.39 -2.50 25.56
N LYS A 14 -16.03 -3.33 26.39
CA LYS A 14 -16.80 -4.49 25.92
C LYS A 14 -18.11 -4.06 25.24
N GLU A 15 -18.81 -3.08 25.78
CA GLU A 15 -20.07 -2.56 25.21
C GLU A 15 -19.85 -1.78 23.91
N ASN A 16 -18.71 -1.10 23.79
CA ASN A 16 -18.36 -0.31 22.61
C ASN A 16 -17.66 -1.10 21.52
N LEU A 17 -17.18 -2.32 21.80
CA LEU A 17 -16.51 -3.16 20.81
C LEU A 17 -17.48 -3.50 19.67
N LEU A 18 -17.15 -3.11 18.45
CA LEU A 18 -17.87 -3.50 17.24
C LEU A 18 -17.34 -4.85 16.74
N ILE A 19 -16.04 -4.89 16.47
CA ILE A 19 -15.32 -6.08 16.00
C ILE A 19 -13.89 -6.07 16.55
N SER A 20 -13.33 -7.26 16.72
CA SER A 20 -11.92 -7.51 16.99
C SER A 20 -11.32 -8.30 15.85
N VAL A 21 -10.24 -7.79 15.27
CA VAL A 21 -9.56 -8.40 14.12
C VAL A 21 -8.19 -8.87 14.55
N LYS A 22 -7.96 -10.19 14.52
CA LYS A 22 -6.60 -10.72 14.65
C LYS A 22 -5.92 -10.66 13.31
N ALA A 23 -4.73 -10.07 13.30
CA ALA A 23 -3.95 -9.91 12.09
C ALA A 23 -2.46 -10.09 12.37
N ARG A 24 -1.70 -10.14 11.28
CA ARG A 24 -0.25 -10.30 11.31
C ARG A 24 0.39 -9.32 10.35
N LEU A 25 1.40 -8.58 10.80
CA LEU A 25 2.16 -7.66 9.97
C LEU A 25 3.40 -8.36 9.44
N LEU A 26 3.56 -8.35 8.11
CA LEU A 26 4.73 -8.85 7.40
C LEU A 26 5.74 -7.71 7.18
N TYR A 27 6.95 -7.86 7.72
CA TYR A 27 8.04 -6.88 7.64
C TYR A 27 7.62 -5.43 7.98
N PRO A 28 6.91 -5.20 9.10
CA PRO A 28 6.54 -3.84 9.50
C PRO A 28 7.78 -2.95 9.68
N HIS A 29 7.72 -1.76 9.10
CA HIS A 29 8.71 -0.69 9.30
C HIS A 29 7.97 0.54 9.81
N ILE A 30 7.39 0.45 11.00
CA ILE A 30 6.56 1.52 11.57
C ILE A 30 7.44 2.72 11.89
N GLY A 31 7.03 3.94 11.54
CA GLY A 31 7.85 5.13 11.72
C GLY A 31 7.53 5.86 13.02
N GLY A 32 8.56 6.15 13.80
CA GLY A 32 8.48 6.96 15.01
C GLY A 32 8.58 8.47 14.81
N TYR A 33 8.90 9.18 15.90
CA TYR A 33 9.33 10.59 15.84
C TYR A 33 10.54 10.79 14.91
N THR A 34 11.48 9.83 14.92
CA THR A 34 12.66 9.82 14.05
C THR A 34 12.36 9.32 12.63
N SER A 35 11.09 9.03 12.31
CA SER A 35 10.67 8.34 11.07
C SER A 35 11.32 6.97 10.86
N ARG A 36 11.79 6.34 11.93
CA ARG A 36 12.42 5.00 11.94
C ARG A 36 11.66 4.06 12.87
N PRO A 37 11.77 2.73 12.69
CA PRO A 37 11.16 1.74 13.58
C PRO A 37 11.84 1.63 14.93
N TYR A 38 13.13 1.97 14.99
CA TYR A 38 13.89 1.97 16.23
C TYR A 38 14.65 3.28 16.37
N ASP A 39 14.61 3.83 17.56
CA ASP A 39 15.40 4.98 17.97
C ASP A 39 16.54 4.53 18.90
N PRO A 40 17.80 4.57 18.43
CA PRO A 40 18.97 4.21 19.23
C PRO A 40 19.18 5.08 20.48
N GLU A 41 18.73 6.34 20.45
CA GLU A 41 18.95 7.28 21.56
C GLU A 41 18.05 6.95 22.74
N THR A 42 16.77 6.70 22.48
CA THR A 42 15.78 6.36 23.51
C THR A 42 15.66 4.84 23.75
N GLY A 43 16.25 4.02 22.90
CA GLY A 43 16.09 2.56 22.93
C GLY A 43 14.66 2.10 22.61
N THR A 44 13.89 2.94 21.92
CA THR A 44 12.47 2.71 21.66
C THR A 44 12.26 2.02 20.33
N LEU A 45 11.65 0.83 20.37
CA LEU A 45 11.05 0.17 19.21
C LEU A 45 9.60 0.64 19.10
N GLU A 46 9.19 1.10 17.93
CA GLU A 46 7.88 1.68 17.67
C GLU A 46 6.82 0.59 17.45
N PRO A 47 5.74 0.57 18.26
CA PRO A 47 4.65 -0.38 18.05
C PRO A 47 3.77 0.05 16.87
N PRO A 48 2.96 -0.85 16.30
CA PRO A 48 1.93 -0.51 15.33
C PRO A 48 0.99 0.58 15.86
N ARG A 49 0.76 1.61 15.05
CA ARG A 49 0.04 2.81 15.47
C ARG A 49 -1.41 2.77 15.00
N PRO A 50 -2.41 2.92 15.90
CA PRO A 50 -3.81 3.04 15.50
C PRO A 50 -4.06 4.18 14.50
N THR A 51 -3.31 5.28 14.62
CA THR A 51 -3.39 6.44 13.73
C THR A 51 -2.99 6.12 12.29
N GLU A 52 -1.99 5.25 12.08
CA GLU A 52 -1.59 4.80 10.73
C GLU A 52 -2.67 3.93 10.10
N ILE A 53 -3.26 3.00 10.87
CA ILE A 53 -4.37 2.15 10.41
C ILE A 53 -5.59 3.01 10.09
N LYS A 54 -5.90 4.01 10.92
CA LYS A 54 -7.01 4.94 10.68
C LYS A 54 -6.79 5.79 9.42
N ALA A 55 -5.57 6.26 9.19
CA ALA A 55 -5.24 7.01 7.97
C ALA A 55 -5.37 6.15 6.72
N LEU A 56 -4.92 4.89 6.80
CA LEU A 56 -5.09 3.89 5.75
C LEU A 56 -6.57 3.62 5.47
N TRP A 57 -7.38 3.43 6.51
CA TRP A 57 -8.83 3.29 6.40
C TRP A 57 -9.48 4.50 5.72
N ARG A 58 -9.18 5.72 6.16
CA ARG A 58 -9.70 6.95 5.54
C ARG A 58 -9.33 7.05 4.07
N TRP A 59 -8.12 6.66 3.67
CA TRP A 59 -7.69 6.69 2.29
C TRP A 59 -8.47 5.71 1.40
N TRP A 60 -8.71 4.49 1.87
CA TRP A 60 -9.52 3.50 1.15
C TRP A 60 -11.00 3.87 1.11
N ALA A 61 -11.55 4.40 2.20
CA ALA A 61 -12.91 4.94 2.23
C ALA A 61 -13.08 6.04 1.15
N ARG A 62 -12.12 6.97 1.03
CA ARG A 62 -12.16 8.01 -0.01
C ARG A 62 -12.13 7.42 -1.41
N SER A 63 -11.28 6.41 -1.64
CA SER A 63 -11.14 5.79 -2.96
C SER A 63 -12.41 5.07 -3.40
N LEU A 64 -13.07 4.36 -2.46
CA LEU A 64 -14.36 3.71 -2.69
C LEU A 64 -15.47 4.73 -2.93
N LEU A 65 -15.57 5.74 -2.08
CA LEU A 65 -16.60 6.78 -2.20
C LEU A 65 -16.43 7.60 -3.47
N SER A 66 -15.20 7.96 -3.84
CA SER A 66 -14.90 8.62 -5.12
C SER A 66 -15.40 7.80 -6.30
N GLY A 67 -15.18 6.48 -6.26
CA GLY A 67 -15.74 5.55 -7.23
C GLY A 67 -17.27 5.60 -7.29
N ALA A 68 -17.95 5.59 -6.14
CA ALA A 68 -19.41 5.71 -6.07
C ALA A 68 -19.95 7.04 -6.63
N TYR A 69 -19.12 8.09 -6.62
CA TYR A 69 -19.36 9.37 -7.30
C TYR A 69 -18.86 9.40 -8.77
N GLY A 70 -18.49 8.27 -9.36
CA GLY A 70 -17.99 8.20 -10.74
C GLY A 70 -16.63 8.88 -10.94
N GLY A 71 -15.86 9.06 -9.87
CA GLY A 71 -14.54 9.69 -9.88
C GLY A 71 -14.55 11.21 -10.01
N THR A 72 -15.69 11.88 -9.91
CA THR A 72 -15.84 13.32 -10.21
C THR A 72 -15.49 14.26 -9.05
N LYS A 73 -15.34 13.72 -7.84
CA LYS A 73 -15.18 14.51 -6.61
C LYS A 73 -13.72 14.60 -6.17
N ASP A 74 -13.36 15.74 -5.59
CA ASP A 74 -12.01 15.99 -5.09
C ASP A 74 -11.81 15.52 -3.64
N TYR A 75 -10.58 15.65 -3.13
CA TYR A 75 -10.26 15.26 -1.76
C TYR A 75 -11.03 16.07 -0.70
N LYS A 76 -11.29 17.37 -0.92
CA LYS A 76 -11.96 18.23 0.06
C LYS A 76 -13.39 17.75 0.27
N PHE A 77 -14.12 17.49 -0.81
CA PHE A 77 -15.46 16.94 -0.76
C PHE A 77 -15.46 15.58 -0.06
N LEU A 78 -14.64 14.64 -0.52
CA LEU A 78 -14.63 13.28 0.04
C LEU A 78 -14.24 13.23 1.52
N ASP A 79 -13.30 14.08 1.96
CA ASP A 79 -12.92 14.18 3.38
C ASP A 79 -14.02 14.78 4.25
N LYS A 80 -14.88 15.64 3.70
CA LYS A 80 -16.06 16.17 4.40
C LYS A 80 -17.07 15.05 4.67
N GLU A 81 -17.40 14.26 3.64
CA GLU A 81 -18.39 13.17 3.72
C GLU A 81 -17.92 12.04 4.64
N ILE A 82 -16.67 11.58 4.49
CA ILE A 82 -16.11 10.55 5.37
C ILE A 82 -15.86 11.09 6.79
N GLY A 83 -15.71 12.41 6.92
CA GLY A 83 -15.62 13.10 8.19
C GLY A 83 -16.82 12.87 9.10
N GLU A 84 -17.99 12.56 8.55
CA GLU A 84 -19.20 12.26 9.33
C GLU A 84 -19.03 11.05 10.26
N PHE A 85 -18.17 10.10 9.90
CA PHE A 85 -17.95 8.91 10.72
C PHE A 85 -16.50 8.70 11.17
N LEU A 86 -15.50 9.15 10.41
CA LEU A 86 -14.09 9.10 10.81
C LEU A 86 -13.61 10.38 11.50
N GLY A 87 -14.49 11.37 11.66
CA GLY A 87 -14.20 12.67 12.23
C GLY A 87 -13.51 13.63 11.26
N ARG A 88 -13.54 14.92 11.58
CA ARG A 88 -12.87 16.00 10.85
C ARG A 88 -12.42 17.10 11.81
N THR A 89 -11.36 17.81 11.43
CA THR A 89 -10.77 18.89 12.24
C THR A 89 -11.09 20.28 11.71
N GLU A 90 -11.54 20.39 10.46
CA GLU A 90 -11.75 21.67 9.77
C GLU A 90 -13.24 21.98 9.56
N GLU A 91 -13.54 23.28 9.41
CA GLU A 91 -14.86 23.91 9.21
C GLU A 91 -15.88 23.66 10.34
N THR A 92 -16.16 22.40 10.66
CA THR A 92 -17.03 21.97 11.77
C THR A 92 -16.41 20.72 12.41
N PRO A 93 -15.61 20.88 13.47
CA PRO A 93 -14.94 19.76 14.13
C PRO A 93 -15.94 18.70 14.55
N GLN A 94 -15.69 17.46 14.17
CA GLN A 94 -16.53 16.33 14.53
C GLN A 94 -15.62 15.21 15.02
N THR A 95 -15.93 14.69 16.20
CA THR A 95 -15.25 13.51 16.73
C THR A 95 -15.60 12.31 15.87
N SER A 96 -14.61 11.43 15.69
CA SER A 96 -14.84 10.16 15.01
C SER A 96 -15.86 9.33 15.79
N LEU A 97 -16.76 8.68 15.07
CA LEU A 97 -17.69 7.71 15.66
C LEU A 97 -16.99 6.40 16.01
N PHE A 98 -15.79 6.20 15.47
CA PHE A 98 -14.96 5.02 15.69
C PHE A 98 -13.63 5.32 16.40
N HIS A 99 -13.27 4.46 17.33
CA HIS A 99 -11.96 4.38 17.97
C HIS A 99 -11.26 3.07 17.56
N LEU A 100 -9.94 3.12 17.39
CA LEU A 100 -9.12 1.94 17.11
C LEU A 100 -8.17 1.71 18.27
N SER A 101 -8.23 0.52 18.86
CA SER A 101 -7.18 0.00 19.74
C SER A 101 -6.35 -1.02 18.97
N VAL A 102 -5.04 -0.93 19.07
CA VAL A 102 -4.11 -1.86 18.42
C VAL A 102 -3.19 -2.42 19.47
N THR A 103 -3.24 -3.73 19.67
CA THR A 103 -2.38 -4.44 20.62
C THR A 103 -1.47 -5.40 19.86
N ALA A 104 -0.21 -5.47 20.25
CA ALA A 104 0.78 -6.37 19.66
C ALA A 104 1.04 -7.53 20.62
N THR A 105 0.87 -8.76 20.15
CA THR A 105 1.07 -9.97 20.96
C THR A 105 2.56 -10.14 21.29
N ASN A 106 2.88 -10.40 22.57
CA ASN A 106 4.25 -10.60 23.08
C ASN A 106 5.23 -9.47 22.71
N TYR A 107 4.73 -8.23 22.62
CA TYR A 107 5.54 -7.09 22.18
C TYR A 107 6.72 -6.79 23.12
N SER A 108 6.54 -6.99 24.43
CA SER A 108 7.62 -6.85 25.43
C SER A 108 8.79 -7.77 25.12
N ASP A 109 8.49 -9.05 24.87
CA ASP A 109 9.49 -10.09 24.66
C ASP A 109 10.19 -9.87 23.33
N LEU A 110 9.43 -9.50 22.29
CA LEU A 110 9.96 -9.13 20.99
C LEU A 110 10.89 -7.91 21.09
N LYS A 111 10.51 -6.89 21.86
CA LYS A 111 11.36 -5.71 22.12
C LYS A 111 12.65 -6.11 22.84
N GLN A 112 12.59 -7.02 23.80
CA GLN A 112 13.78 -7.53 24.50
C GLN A 112 14.69 -8.32 23.56
N GLN A 113 14.14 -9.25 22.77
CA GLN A 113 14.89 -10.02 21.78
C GLN A 113 15.55 -9.11 20.74
N PHE A 114 14.82 -8.11 20.25
CA PHE A 114 15.33 -7.09 19.36
C PHE A 114 16.50 -6.33 20.00
N SER A 115 16.34 -5.83 21.22
CA SER A 115 17.37 -5.05 21.92
C SER A 115 18.66 -5.86 22.13
N THR A 116 18.53 -7.13 22.53
CA THR A 116 19.67 -8.05 22.67
C THR A 116 20.41 -8.23 21.33
N TYR A 117 19.67 -8.45 20.24
CA TYR A 117 20.27 -8.63 18.91
C TYR A 117 20.89 -7.34 18.36
N TYR A 118 20.23 -6.20 18.55
CA TYR A 118 20.76 -4.88 18.19
C TYR A 118 22.08 -4.60 18.90
N ASN A 119 22.15 -4.83 20.22
CA ASN A 119 23.37 -4.62 21.00
C ASN A 119 24.50 -5.56 20.57
N TYR A 120 24.18 -6.80 20.21
CA TYR A 120 25.15 -7.72 19.61
C TYR A 120 25.73 -7.16 18.31
N LEU A 121 24.88 -6.73 17.37
CA LEU A 121 25.34 -6.14 16.11
C LEU A 121 26.12 -4.84 16.34
N LYS A 122 25.67 -3.99 17.27
CA LYS A 122 26.34 -2.75 17.65
C LYS A 122 27.76 -3.02 18.14
N ARG A 123 27.95 -3.93 19.11
CA ARG A 123 29.29 -4.29 19.60
C ARG A 123 30.19 -4.85 18.50
N LYS A 124 29.63 -5.63 17.58
CA LYS A 124 30.41 -6.30 16.52
C LYS A 124 30.80 -5.37 15.37
N TYR A 125 29.95 -4.40 15.01
CA TYR A 125 30.09 -3.66 13.74
C TYR A 125 30.24 -2.14 13.87
N LEU A 126 30.02 -1.54 15.05
CA LEU A 126 30.03 -0.08 15.21
C LEU A 126 31.38 0.57 14.89
N ASN A 127 32.47 -0.10 15.27
CA ASN A 127 33.83 0.45 15.18
C ASN A 127 34.52 0.14 13.84
N ASN A 128 33.94 -0.70 12.98
CA ASN A 128 34.53 -1.07 11.70
C ASN A 128 33.54 -0.86 10.54
N GLU A 129 33.71 0.26 9.81
CA GLU A 129 32.86 0.59 8.66
C GLU A 129 32.93 -0.50 7.57
N ARG A 130 34.10 -1.10 7.35
CA ARG A 130 34.25 -2.17 6.35
C ARG A 130 33.40 -3.37 6.75
N ASP A 131 33.41 -3.76 8.02
CA ASP A 131 32.61 -4.88 8.51
C ASP A 131 31.12 -4.55 8.51
N LEU A 132 30.72 -3.31 8.81
CA LEU A 132 29.34 -2.86 8.70
C LEU A 132 28.84 -2.90 7.25
N GLN A 133 29.65 -2.41 6.30
CA GLN A 133 29.34 -2.48 4.87
C GLN A 133 29.29 -3.93 4.39
N ASN A 134 30.16 -4.79 4.90
CA ASN A 134 30.11 -6.23 4.65
C ASN A 134 28.87 -6.87 5.26
N LEU A 135 28.47 -6.52 6.48
CA LEU A 135 27.23 -7.00 7.11
C LEU A 135 26.04 -6.61 6.24
N ILE A 136 25.95 -5.33 5.86
CA ILE A 136 24.90 -4.81 4.99
C ILE A 136 24.90 -5.59 3.67
N LYS A 137 26.05 -5.68 3.00
CA LYS A 137 26.18 -6.41 1.75
C LYS A 137 25.78 -7.87 1.90
N VAL A 138 26.26 -8.58 2.91
CA VAL A 138 25.93 -9.98 3.18
C VAL A 138 24.46 -10.14 3.54
N PHE A 139 23.91 -9.28 4.38
CA PHE A 139 22.50 -9.30 4.77
C PHE A 139 21.60 -9.07 3.57
N PHE A 140 21.90 -8.05 2.75
CA PHE A 140 21.17 -7.78 1.52
C PHE A 140 21.40 -8.87 0.47
N THR A 141 22.58 -9.48 0.39
CA THR A 141 22.83 -10.61 -0.53
C THR A 141 22.03 -11.85 -0.08
N ARG A 142 22.02 -12.16 1.22
CA ARG A 142 21.30 -13.30 1.81
C ARG A 142 19.79 -13.11 1.89
N LYS A 143 19.32 -11.88 2.06
CA LYS A 143 17.90 -11.48 2.06
C LYS A 143 17.49 -10.83 0.73
N HIS A 144 18.19 -11.18 -0.35
CA HIS A 144 17.76 -11.00 -1.73
C HIS A 144 17.57 -9.55 -2.25
N ASN A 145 18.37 -8.56 -1.82
CA ASN A 145 18.46 -7.21 -2.39
C ASN A 145 17.14 -6.41 -2.38
N ILE A 146 16.47 -6.32 -1.23
CA ILE A 146 15.31 -5.42 -1.04
C ILE A 146 15.80 -3.95 -1.10
N THR A 147 15.81 -3.36 -2.29
CA THR A 147 16.53 -2.12 -2.62
C THR A 147 16.05 -0.90 -1.86
N ARG A 148 14.75 -0.83 -1.53
CA ARG A 148 14.21 0.33 -0.80
C ARG A 148 14.74 0.41 0.64
N LEU A 149 14.96 -0.72 1.28
CA LEU A 149 15.57 -0.80 2.62
C LEU A 149 17.04 -0.41 2.55
N PHE A 150 17.74 -0.90 1.52
CA PHE A 150 19.12 -0.50 1.23
C PHE A 150 19.25 1.02 1.05
N LEU A 151 18.44 1.63 0.17
CA LEU A 151 18.48 3.08 -0.09
C LEU A 151 18.24 3.92 1.16
N VAL A 152 17.35 3.46 2.04
CA VAL A 152 16.98 4.13 3.30
C VAL A 152 18.06 3.99 4.37
N SER A 153 18.84 2.91 4.30
CA SER A 153 20.03 2.69 5.13
C SER A 153 21.27 3.46 4.63
N LEU A 154 21.39 3.74 3.33
CA LEU A 154 22.59 4.38 2.76
C LEU A 154 22.85 5.79 3.29
N GLY A 155 21.80 6.58 3.54
CA GLY A 155 21.90 7.92 4.12
C GLY A 155 21.85 7.96 5.65
N ALA A 156 21.79 6.80 6.30
CA ALA A 156 21.62 6.70 7.74
C ALA A 156 22.97 6.66 8.48
N GLN A 157 22.98 7.09 9.74
CA GLN A 157 24.16 6.92 10.60
C GLN A 157 24.43 5.43 10.86
N ARG A 158 25.64 5.08 11.32
CA ARG A 158 26.05 3.66 11.53
C ARG A 158 25.07 2.88 12.40
N GLU A 159 24.68 3.45 13.55
CA GLU A 159 23.72 2.82 14.46
C GLU A 159 22.35 2.61 13.83
N GLN A 160 21.88 3.57 13.03
CA GLN A 160 20.63 3.45 12.30
C GLN A 160 20.71 2.31 11.28
N LYS A 161 21.81 2.17 10.52
CA LYS A 161 22.00 1.02 9.60
C LYS A 161 21.93 -0.31 10.32
N ILE A 162 22.53 -0.41 11.50
CA ILE A 162 22.49 -1.61 12.35
C ILE A 162 21.06 -1.89 12.81
N SER A 163 20.33 -0.86 13.21
CA SER A 163 18.92 -1.00 13.64
C SER A 163 18.01 -1.49 12.51
N GLU A 164 18.19 -1.00 11.28
CA GLU A 164 17.41 -1.44 10.11
C GLU A 164 17.61 -2.94 9.84
N VAL A 165 18.87 -3.42 9.91
CA VAL A 165 19.18 -4.85 9.78
C VAL A 165 18.50 -5.66 10.90
N ALA A 166 18.56 -5.18 12.14
CA ALA A 166 17.91 -5.85 13.27
C ALA A 166 16.39 -5.92 13.13
N VAL A 167 15.74 -4.85 12.63
CA VAL A 167 14.28 -4.80 12.42
C VAL A 167 13.87 -5.82 11.37
N ILE A 168 14.58 -5.89 10.24
CA ILE A 168 14.25 -6.82 9.16
C ILE A 168 14.42 -8.29 9.60
N ASP A 169 15.38 -8.57 10.47
CA ASP A 169 15.61 -9.95 10.93
C ASP A 169 14.68 -10.37 12.05
N LYS A 170 14.53 -9.53 13.09
CA LYS A 170 13.81 -9.89 14.32
C LYS A 170 12.38 -9.38 14.39
N TYR A 171 12.03 -8.39 13.59
CA TYR A 171 10.72 -7.73 13.58
C TYR A 171 9.98 -7.95 12.25
N ASN A 172 10.22 -9.07 11.58
CA ASN A 172 9.62 -9.38 10.27
C ASN A 172 8.20 -9.97 10.34
N ASN A 173 7.74 -10.35 11.53
CA ASN A 173 6.46 -11.00 11.70
C ASN A 173 5.86 -10.64 13.05
N LEU A 174 4.86 -9.75 13.05
CA LEU A 174 4.22 -9.27 14.27
C LEU A 174 2.74 -9.62 14.30
N HIS A 175 2.31 -10.34 15.33
CA HIS A 175 0.89 -10.59 15.55
C HIS A 175 0.26 -9.40 16.28
N ILE A 176 -0.88 -8.95 15.78
CA ILE A 176 -1.63 -7.82 16.32
C ILE A 176 -3.10 -8.18 16.46
N THR A 177 -3.77 -7.51 17.40
CA THR A 177 -5.23 -7.44 17.46
C THR A 177 -5.64 -5.99 17.25
N ILE A 178 -6.59 -5.77 16.34
CA ILE A 178 -7.15 -4.46 16.05
C ILE A 178 -8.60 -4.49 16.50
N ASP A 179 -8.90 -3.77 17.55
CA ASP A 179 -10.26 -3.60 18.05
C ASP A 179 -10.84 -2.32 17.47
N LEU A 180 -11.96 -2.45 16.77
CA LEU A 180 -12.75 -1.34 16.27
C LEU A 180 -13.88 -1.12 17.27
N LEU A 181 -13.86 0.03 17.94
CA LEU A 181 -14.84 0.42 18.94
C LEU A 181 -15.66 1.60 18.45
N LEU A 182 -16.90 1.70 18.92
CA LEU A 182 -17.68 2.91 18.79
C LEU A 182 -17.37 3.90 19.91
N THR A 183 -17.56 5.17 19.61
CA THR A 183 -17.43 6.24 20.60
C THR A 183 -18.58 6.21 21.61
N PHE A 184 -19.79 5.84 21.18
CA PHE A 184 -20.96 5.66 22.05
C PHE A 184 -21.57 4.26 21.88
N PRO A 185 -22.02 3.60 22.96
CA PRO A 185 -22.62 2.27 22.91
C PRO A 185 -23.89 2.23 22.04
N PHE A 186 -24.17 1.08 21.42
CA PHE A 186 -25.40 0.86 20.64
C PHE A 186 -26.69 1.00 21.48
N THR A 187 -26.59 0.77 22.79
CA THR A 187 -27.69 0.96 23.75
C THR A 187 -28.07 2.44 23.91
N GLN A 188 -27.17 3.36 23.59
CA GLN A 188 -27.35 4.80 23.79
C GLN A 188 -27.61 5.55 22.48
N GLN A 189 -27.05 5.08 21.37
CA GLN A 189 -27.18 5.75 20.08
C GLN A 189 -27.39 4.76 18.92
N ARG A 190 -28.41 5.02 18.11
CA ARG A 190 -28.62 4.31 16.84
C ARG A 190 -27.85 5.02 15.73
N TYR A 191 -27.08 4.26 14.98
CA TYR A 191 -26.29 4.74 13.85
C TYR A 191 -26.97 4.35 12.54
N PRO A 192 -26.87 5.16 11.47
CA PRO A 192 -27.40 4.77 10.17
C PRO A 192 -26.76 3.48 9.66
N LEU A 193 -27.58 2.50 9.26
CA LEU A 193 -27.09 1.19 8.82
C LEU A 193 -26.12 1.31 7.64
N ASN A 194 -26.44 2.10 6.62
CA ASN A 194 -25.58 2.30 5.44
C ASN A 194 -24.20 2.87 5.81
N MET A 195 -24.14 3.76 6.82
CA MET A 195 -22.88 4.29 7.34
C MET A 195 -22.06 3.21 8.03
N LEU A 196 -22.68 2.39 8.90
CA LEU A 196 -22.00 1.26 9.56
C LEU A 196 -21.48 0.23 8.54
N ARG A 197 -22.31 -0.12 7.54
CA ARG A 197 -21.92 -1.03 6.46
C ARG A 197 -20.73 -0.48 5.69
N PHE A 198 -20.77 0.79 5.28
CA PHE A 198 -19.67 1.39 4.54
C PHE A 198 -18.40 1.53 5.39
N ALA A 199 -18.52 1.92 6.65
CA ALA A 199 -17.43 1.93 7.61
C ALA A 199 -16.76 0.55 7.71
N LEU A 200 -17.55 -0.51 7.88
CA LEU A 200 -17.07 -1.88 7.99
C LEU A 200 -16.36 -2.37 6.71
N TRP A 201 -17.01 -2.24 5.56
CA TRP A 201 -16.45 -2.70 4.28
C TRP A 201 -15.19 -1.93 3.89
N SER A 202 -15.20 -0.60 4.01
CA SER A 202 -14.00 0.22 3.75
C SER A 202 -12.86 -0.08 4.72
N PHE A 203 -13.16 -0.40 5.97
CA PHE A 203 -12.17 -0.83 6.96
C PHE A 203 -11.51 -2.14 6.52
N PHE A 204 -12.29 -3.16 6.15
CA PHE A 204 -11.73 -4.44 5.72
C PHE A 204 -10.99 -4.37 4.38
N VAL A 205 -11.47 -3.59 3.41
CA VAL A 205 -10.70 -3.29 2.20
C VAL A 205 -9.35 -2.69 2.58
N SER A 206 -9.32 -1.76 3.53
CA SER A 206 -8.08 -1.13 3.98
C SER A 206 -7.12 -2.11 4.65
N LEU A 207 -7.60 -3.08 5.43
CA LEU A 207 -6.76 -4.11 6.03
C LEU A 207 -6.30 -5.14 4.98
N ILE A 208 -7.20 -5.58 4.11
CA ILE A 208 -6.94 -6.63 3.12
C ILE A 208 -6.06 -6.14 1.98
N LEU A 209 -6.16 -4.89 1.53
CA LEU A 209 -5.33 -4.34 0.45
C LEU A 209 -4.24 -3.37 0.94
N GLY A 210 -4.31 -2.93 2.19
CA GLY A 210 -3.36 -1.98 2.74
C GLY A 210 -2.21 -2.59 3.55
N SER A 211 -1.28 -1.70 3.89
CA SER A 211 -0.05 -1.99 4.62
C SER A 211 0.32 -0.77 5.48
N VAL A 212 1.02 -0.98 6.59
CA VAL A 212 1.42 0.08 7.54
C VAL A 212 2.93 0.34 7.55
N GLY A 213 3.34 1.50 8.06
CA GLY A 213 4.74 1.91 8.11
C GLY A 213 5.35 2.35 6.78
N TYR A 214 6.66 2.58 6.83
CA TYR A 214 7.47 3.00 5.71
C TYR A 214 7.65 1.89 4.68
N GLY A 215 7.54 2.25 3.39
CA GLY A 215 7.63 1.28 2.29
C GLY A 215 6.39 0.40 2.16
N SER A 216 5.30 0.73 2.84
CA SER A 216 3.99 0.05 2.78
C SER A 216 3.49 -0.23 1.35
N ARG A 217 3.70 0.74 0.45
CA ARG A 217 3.34 0.62 -0.99
C ARG A 217 4.28 -0.28 -1.81
N ARG A 218 5.19 -0.98 -1.16
CA ARG A 218 6.19 -1.89 -1.74
C ARG A 218 6.20 -3.22 -1.00
N GLY A 219 5.07 -3.61 -0.41
CA GLY A 219 4.87 -4.90 0.26
C GLY A 219 5.32 -4.96 1.73
N LEU A 220 6.07 -3.99 2.24
CA LEU A 220 6.44 -3.95 3.66
C LEU A 220 5.23 -3.62 4.54
N GLY A 221 5.22 -4.08 5.79
CA GLY A 221 4.12 -3.90 6.74
C GLY A 221 2.76 -4.39 6.25
N SER A 222 2.73 -5.40 5.36
CA SER A 222 1.48 -5.94 4.84
C SER A 222 0.67 -6.59 5.96
N ILE A 223 -0.60 -6.19 6.07
CA ILE A 223 -1.53 -6.71 7.09
C ILE A 223 -2.18 -8.01 6.57
N ILE A 224 -1.97 -9.14 7.25
CA ILE A 224 -2.61 -10.42 6.95
C ILE A 224 -3.71 -10.66 7.97
N VAL A 225 -4.97 -10.53 7.57
CA VAL A 225 -6.11 -10.75 8.45
C VAL A 225 -6.30 -12.26 8.67
N GLN A 226 -6.28 -12.69 9.92
CA GLN A 226 -6.37 -14.11 10.30
C GLN A 226 -7.78 -14.48 10.75
N GLU A 227 -8.41 -13.63 11.56
CA GLU A 227 -9.69 -13.91 12.21
C GLU A 227 -10.46 -12.61 12.41
N ILE A 228 -11.78 -12.67 12.23
CA ILE A 228 -12.73 -11.63 12.66
C ILE A 228 -13.56 -12.20 13.80
N LYS A 229 -13.62 -11.46 14.89
CA LYS A 229 -14.54 -11.70 16.01
C LYS A 229 -15.49 -10.52 16.13
N GLU A 230 -16.76 -10.78 15.92
CA GLU A 230 -17.85 -9.84 16.10
C GLU A 230 -18.30 -9.81 17.56
N ASN A 231 -18.79 -8.65 18.00
CA ASN A 231 -19.54 -8.57 19.24
C ASN A 231 -20.94 -9.18 19.02
N PRO A 232 -21.38 -10.20 19.76
CA PRO A 232 -22.72 -10.77 19.60
C PRO A 232 -23.85 -9.74 19.77
N ASP A 233 -23.65 -8.75 20.64
CA ASP A 233 -24.64 -7.70 20.88
C ASP A 233 -24.82 -6.80 19.66
N LEU A 234 -23.79 -6.64 18.81
CA LEU A 234 -23.90 -5.90 17.55
C LEU A 234 -25.03 -6.44 16.67
N LEU A 235 -25.08 -7.76 16.51
CA LEU A 235 -26.03 -8.43 15.62
C LEU A 235 -27.46 -8.38 16.14
N LYS A 236 -27.64 -8.17 17.45
CA LYS A 236 -28.95 -7.92 18.04
C LYS A 236 -29.53 -6.58 17.57
N TYR A 237 -28.70 -5.55 17.42
CA TYR A 237 -29.14 -4.21 17.00
C TYR A 237 -29.11 -4.02 15.47
N TYR A 238 -28.20 -4.71 14.78
CA TYR A 238 -28.00 -4.63 13.33
C TYR A 238 -27.84 -6.03 12.73
N PRO A 239 -28.91 -6.83 12.65
CA PRO A 239 -28.85 -8.19 12.13
C PRO A 239 -28.33 -8.25 10.68
N GLU A 240 -28.54 -7.19 9.89
CA GLU A 240 -28.08 -7.09 8.51
C GLU A 240 -26.55 -7.15 8.40
N LEU A 241 -25.83 -6.64 9.42
CA LEU A 241 -24.36 -6.72 9.47
C LEU A 241 -23.87 -8.17 9.64
N GLY A 242 -24.72 -9.08 10.12
CA GLY A 242 -24.39 -10.50 10.20
C GLY A 242 -24.08 -11.09 8.82
N THR A 243 -24.82 -10.67 7.80
CA THR A 243 -24.59 -11.11 6.41
C THR A 243 -23.28 -10.53 5.88
N ASP A 244 -23.02 -9.25 6.11
CA ASP A 244 -21.76 -8.59 5.69
C ASP A 244 -20.54 -9.25 6.36
N LEU A 245 -20.62 -9.53 7.66
CA LEU A 245 -19.54 -10.17 8.43
C LEU A 245 -19.30 -11.62 8.03
N ALA A 246 -20.37 -12.40 7.79
CA ALA A 246 -20.25 -13.75 7.27
C ALA A 246 -19.53 -13.75 5.92
N LYS A 247 -19.86 -12.79 5.06
CA LYS A 247 -19.23 -12.64 3.75
C LYS A 247 -17.75 -12.28 3.84
N LEU A 248 -17.41 -11.33 4.70
CA LEU A 248 -16.02 -10.93 4.96
C LEU A 248 -15.20 -12.10 5.51
N LYS A 249 -15.77 -12.89 6.43
CA LYS A 249 -15.14 -14.12 6.94
C LYS A 249 -14.89 -15.15 5.84
N GLU A 250 -15.85 -15.35 4.93
CA GLU A 250 -15.71 -16.24 3.78
C GLU A 250 -14.55 -15.81 2.86
N ILE A 251 -14.49 -14.50 2.54
CA ILE A 251 -13.40 -13.90 1.76
C ILE A 251 -12.06 -14.17 2.46
N ILE A 252 -11.93 -13.82 3.74
CA ILE A 252 -10.69 -14.00 4.51
C ILE A 252 -10.28 -15.47 4.61
N ALA A 253 -11.24 -16.38 4.84
CA ALA A 253 -10.98 -17.81 4.88
C ALA A 253 -10.43 -18.30 3.53
N THR A 254 -10.98 -17.81 2.42
CA THR A 254 -10.48 -18.13 1.08
C THR A 254 -9.11 -17.51 0.85
N LEU A 255 -8.87 -16.26 1.24
CA LEU A 255 -7.54 -15.65 1.12
C LEU A 255 -6.48 -16.43 1.92
N ASN A 256 -6.85 -16.94 3.09
CA ASN A 256 -5.96 -17.68 3.99
C ASN A 256 -5.73 -19.15 3.59
N ASN A 257 -6.46 -19.69 2.61
CA ASN A 257 -6.35 -21.11 2.21
C ASN A 257 -6.33 -21.35 0.69
N GLY A 258 -6.64 -20.33 -0.11
CA GLY A 258 -6.81 -20.42 -1.55
C GLY A 258 -5.50 -20.46 -2.33
N ASP A 259 -5.62 -20.88 -3.58
CA ASP A 259 -4.63 -20.67 -4.62
C ASP A 259 -4.75 -19.26 -5.22
N ARG A 260 -3.90 -18.95 -6.21
CA ARG A 260 -3.84 -17.63 -6.85
C ARG A 260 -5.21 -17.23 -7.43
N GLU A 261 -5.83 -18.10 -8.21
CA GLU A 261 -7.08 -17.79 -8.93
C GLU A 261 -8.24 -17.54 -7.96
N LYS A 262 -8.36 -18.37 -6.92
CA LYS A 262 -9.38 -18.16 -5.87
C LYS A 262 -9.16 -16.86 -5.11
N ILE A 263 -7.90 -16.53 -4.81
CA ILE A 263 -7.55 -15.27 -4.16
C ILE A 263 -7.96 -14.08 -5.04
N GLU A 264 -7.58 -14.10 -6.31
CA GLU A 264 -7.88 -13.05 -7.27
C GLU A 264 -9.40 -12.81 -7.37
N LYS A 265 -10.18 -13.88 -7.58
CA LYS A 265 -11.65 -13.81 -7.61
C LYS A 265 -12.26 -13.23 -6.33
N LYS A 266 -11.73 -13.58 -5.15
CA LYS A 266 -12.24 -13.08 -3.86
C LYS A 266 -11.83 -11.65 -3.57
N LEU A 267 -10.70 -11.19 -4.09
CA LEU A 267 -10.32 -9.78 -4.02
C LEU A 267 -11.23 -8.94 -4.92
N ASP A 268 -11.56 -9.42 -6.13
CA ASP A 268 -12.53 -8.76 -7.01
C ASP A 268 -13.91 -8.69 -6.35
N GLU A 269 -14.36 -9.78 -5.73
CA GLU A 269 -15.61 -9.82 -4.97
C GLU A 269 -15.61 -8.81 -3.80
N LEU A 270 -14.52 -8.74 -3.03
CA LEU A 270 -14.35 -7.77 -1.94
C LEU A 270 -14.48 -6.33 -2.45
N VAL A 271 -13.79 -6.00 -3.55
CA VAL A 271 -13.78 -4.65 -4.11
C VAL A 271 -15.14 -4.26 -4.68
N ASN A 272 -15.79 -5.17 -5.42
CA ASN A 272 -17.12 -4.95 -5.97
C ASN A 272 -18.16 -4.74 -4.87
N GLN A 273 -18.17 -5.60 -3.84
CA GLN A 273 -19.11 -5.47 -2.73
C GLN A 273 -18.91 -4.17 -1.94
N ALA A 274 -17.65 -3.80 -1.66
CA ALA A 274 -17.35 -2.55 -0.97
C ALA A 274 -17.76 -1.31 -1.80
N TYR A 275 -17.63 -1.39 -3.11
CA TYR A 275 -18.07 -0.35 -4.04
C TYR A 275 -19.59 -0.19 -4.06
N GLU A 276 -20.35 -1.28 -4.10
CA GLU A 276 -21.82 -1.22 -4.02
C GLU A 276 -22.32 -0.69 -2.67
N VAL A 277 -21.66 -1.07 -1.57
CA VAL A 277 -21.96 -0.50 -0.25
C VAL A 277 -21.63 1.00 -0.20
N ALA A 278 -20.58 1.45 -0.88
CA ALA A 278 -20.25 2.87 -0.99
C ALA A 278 -21.33 3.66 -1.76
N LYS A 279 -21.94 3.08 -2.79
CA LYS A 279 -23.10 3.68 -3.49
C LYS A 279 -24.30 3.83 -2.56
N GLY A 280 -24.65 2.79 -1.80
CA GLY A 280 -25.75 2.86 -0.83
C GLY A 280 -25.48 3.88 0.30
N PHE A 281 -24.21 4.11 0.66
CA PHE A 281 -23.84 5.20 1.56
C PHE A 281 -24.03 6.58 0.91
N LYS A 282 -23.63 6.72 -0.36
CA LYS A 282 -23.81 7.96 -1.14
C LYS A 282 -25.27 8.39 -1.24
N GLU A 283 -26.22 7.46 -1.41
CA GLU A 283 -27.66 7.78 -1.55
C GLU A 283 -28.24 8.53 -0.35
N ASN A 284 -27.59 8.50 0.82
CA ASN A 284 -27.99 9.32 1.97
C ASN A 284 -27.76 10.82 1.75
N PHE A 285 -26.87 11.18 0.83
CA PHE A 285 -26.61 12.55 0.44
C PHE A 285 -27.52 12.85 -0.75
N LYS A 286 -28.52 13.72 -0.54
CA LYS A 286 -29.55 14.13 -1.53
C LYS A 286 -28.98 14.92 -2.73
N GLU A 287 -27.75 14.65 -3.15
CA GLU A 287 -27.18 15.26 -4.34
C GLU A 287 -27.85 14.73 -5.60
N ASP A 288 -27.98 15.62 -6.58
CA ASP A 288 -28.65 15.39 -7.85
C ASP A 288 -27.99 14.21 -8.60
N LEU A 289 -28.71 13.08 -8.64
CA LEU A 289 -28.28 11.83 -9.30
C LEU A 289 -28.13 11.99 -10.82
N SER A 290 -28.56 13.13 -11.38
CA SER A 290 -28.56 13.45 -12.81
C SER A 290 -27.17 13.57 -13.47
N HIS A 291 -26.08 13.62 -12.68
CA HIS A 291 -24.72 13.70 -13.20
C HIS A 291 -23.93 12.38 -13.22
N ILE A 292 -24.56 11.23 -12.92
CA ILE A 292 -23.92 9.91 -13.13
C ILE A 292 -24.00 9.54 -14.61
N VAL A 293 -23.28 10.31 -15.43
CA VAL A 293 -22.90 9.86 -16.76
C VAL A 293 -21.94 8.69 -16.56
N ASN A 294 -22.02 7.66 -17.39
CA ASN A 294 -20.93 6.69 -17.57
C ASN A 294 -19.65 7.47 -17.85
N THR A 295 -18.90 7.85 -16.82
CA THR A 295 -17.79 8.78 -16.96
C THR A 295 -16.64 8.01 -17.58
N THR A 296 -16.54 8.13 -18.90
CA THR A 296 -15.31 7.84 -19.66
C THR A 296 -14.17 8.80 -19.28
N SER A 297 -14.47 9.87 -18.53
CA SER A 297 -13.48 10.83 -18.06
C SER A 297 -12.63 10.28 -16.91
N PHE A 298 -11.35 10.64 -16.90
CA PHE A 298 -10.45 10.27 -15.80
C PHE A 298 -10.97 10.75 -14.44
N PRO A 299 -10.84 9.93 -13.38
CA PRO A 299 -11.15 10.33 -12.01
C PRO A 299 -10.28 11.49 -11.52
N GLU A 300 -10.85 12.42 -10.76
CA GLU A 300 -10.11 13.54 -10.13
C GLU A 300 -9.07 13.04 -9.13
N VAL A 301 -9.44 12.03 -8.34
CA VAL A 301 -8.58 11.38 -7.35
C VAL A 301 -8.57 9.85 -7.54
N PRO A 302 -7.62 9.10 -6.96
CA PRO A 302 -7.62 7.65 -6.98
C PRO A 302 -8.98 7.08 -6.59
N SER A 303 -9.61 6.34 -7.50
CA SER A 303 -10.98 5.88 -7.36
C SER A 303 -11.09 4.39 -7.66
N VAL A 304 -11.82 3.68 -6.81
CA VAL A 304 -12.18 2.28 -7.07
C VAL A 304 -13.42 2.28 -7.96
N ILE A 305 -13.22 2.05 -9.26
CA ILE A 305 -14.30 1.87 -10.22
C ILE A 305 -14.14 0.46 -10.80
N PRO A 306 -14.86 -0.54 -10.25
CA PRO A 306 -14.73 -1.91 -10.72
C PRO A 306 -15.05 -2.02 -12.21
N ASN A 307 -14.35 -2.92 -12.91
CA ASN A 307 -14.46 -3.14 -14.35
C ASN A 307 -14.11 -1.93 -15.24
N GLY A 308 -13.65 -0.81 -14.67
CA GLY A 308 -13.13 0.33 -15.42
C GLY A 308 -11.62 0.25 -15.62
N ASP A 309 -11.10 1.03 -16.58
CA ASP A 309 -9.65 1.10 -16.86
C ASP A 309 -8.85 1.82 -15.76
N PHE A 310 -9.54 2.45 -14.80
CA PHE A 310 -8.93 3.33 -13.81
C PHE A 310 -8.46 2.61 -12.54
N PHE A 311 -8.96 1.40 -12.27
CA PHE A 311 -8.51 0.57 -11.15
C PHE A 311 -8.13 -0.81 -11.69
N LYS A 312 -6.88 -1.21 -11.49
CA LYS A 312 -6.38 -2.53 -11.92
C LYS A 312 -5.86 -3.29 -10.71
N MET A 313 -6.03 -4.60 -10.71
CA MET A 313 -5.52 -5.49 -9.68
C MET A 313 -5.14 -6.84 -10.29
N GLU A 314 -4.00 -7.39 -9.86
CA GLU A 314 -3.48 -8.69 -10.29
C GLU A 314 -2.78 -9.38 -9.12
N VAL A 315 -2.79 -10.73 -9.12
CA VAL A 315 -2.17 -11.55 -8.07
C VAL A 315 -1.07 -12.42 -8.65
N TYR A 316 0.10 -12.41 -8.01
CA TYR A 316 1.27 -13.22 -8.40
C TYR A 316 1.64 -14.18 -7.29
N LEU A 317 1.93 -15.44 -7.62
CA LEU A 317 2.42 -16.44 -6.68
C LEU A 317 3.95 -16.43 -6.65
N CYS A 318 4.54 -16.26 -5.46
CA CYS A 318 5.98 -16.30 -5.22
C CYS A 318 6.31 -17.35 -4.14
N SER A 319 7.57 -17.81 -4.08
CA SER A 319 8.01 -18.86 -3.15
C SER A 319 7.82 -18.47 -1.68
N ASP A 320 8.29 -17.28 -1.32
CA ASP A 320 8.33 -16.80 0.05
C ASP A 320 8.30 -15.25 0.11
N PRO A 321 8.04 -14.67 1.29
CA PRO A 321 7.95 -13.22 1.45
C PRO A 321 9.22 -12.45 1.09
N SER A 322 10.41 -13.03 1.31
CA SER A 322 11.67 -12.35 1.01
C SER A 322 11.90 -12.26 -0.50
N ILE A 323 11.62 -13.35 -1.23
CA ILE A 323 11.67 -13.35 -2.70
C ILE A 323 10.61 -12.43 -3.27
N ALA A 324 9.39 -12.43 -2.72
CA ALA A 324 8.34 -11.50 -3.13
C ALA A 324 8.77 -10.03 -3.01
N LEU A 325 9.36 -9.62 -1.87
CA LEU A 325 9.91 -8.27 -1.69
C LEU A 325 11.05 -7.95 -2.66
N GLN A 326 11.90 -8.92 -2.98
CA GLN A 326 12.91 -8.77 -4.01
C GLN A 326 12.28 -8.50 -5.38
N CYS A 327 11.30 -9.31 -5.76
CA CYS A 327 10.64 -9.20 -7.06
C CYS A 327 9.92 -7.84 -7.18
N ILE A 328 9.22 -7.40 -6.12
CA ILE A 328 8.65 -6.05 -6.05
C ILE A 328 9.76 -4.99 -6.21
N SER A 329 10.88 -5.15 -5.51
CA SER A 329 11.99 -4.22 -5.61
C SER A 329 12.49 -4.10 -7.06
N LYS A 330 12.81 -5.23 -7.71
CA LYS A 330 13.24 -5.27 -9.12
C LYS A 330 12.20 -4.64 -10.05
N SER A 331 10.92 -4.95 -9.85
CA SER A 331 9.81 -4.44 -10.66
C SER A 331 9.65 -2.92 -10.62
N THR A 332 10.27 -2.23 -9.67
CA THR A 332 10.17 -0.77 -9.49
C THR A 332 11.47 -0.02 -9.78
N LEU A 333 12.52 -0.73 -10.20
CA LEU A 333 13.80 -0.13 -10.53
C LEU A 333 13.92 0.16 -12.02
N LYS A 334 14.24 1.42 -12.34
CA LYS A 334 14.46 1.89 -13.71
C LYS A 334 15.53 1.08 -14.47
N ASN A 335 16.58 0.65 -13.78
CA ASN A 335 17.64 -0.17 -14.39
C ASN A 335 17.12 -1.57 -14.77
N GLU A 336 16.22 -2.15 -13.97
CA GLU A 336 15.64 -3.46 -14.27
C GLU A 336 14.66 -3.38 -15.44
N TRP A 337 13.94 -2.26 -15.58
CA TRP A 337 13.11 -2.00 -16.77
C TRP A 337 13.98 -1.94 -18.04
N LEU A 338 15.11 -1.24 -17.98
CA LEU A 338 16.08 -1.19 -19.08
C LEU A 338 16.67 -2.58 -19.40
N ASN A 339 17.01 -3.37 -18.38
CA ASN A 339 17.51 -4.73 -18.57
C ASN A 339 16.45 -5.64 -19.18
N THR A 340 15.18 -5.48 -18.79
CA THR A 340 14.06 -6.20 -19.38
C THR A 340 14.00 -5.93 -20.88
N LEU A 341 14.02 -4.66 -21.30
CA LEU A 341 14.04 -4.28 -22.72
C LEU A 341 15.24 -4.84 -23.50
N LYS A 342 16.44 -4.78 -22.93
CA LYS A 342 17.63 -5.31 -23.59
C LYS A 342 17.49 -6.80 -23.90
N ASN A 343 16.95 -7.58 -22.96
CA ASN A 343 16.75 -9.01 -23.17
C ASN A 343 15.71 -9.30 -24.25
N GLU A 344 14.68 -8.46 -24.38
CA GLU A 344 13.66 -8.62 -25.43
C GLU A 344 14.20 -8.27 -26.80
N LEU A 345 14.94 -7.17 -26.90
CA LEU A 345 15.53 -6.73 -28.17
C LEU A 345 16.66 -7.64 -28.66
N LEU A 346 17.37 -8.33 -27.75
CA LEU A 346 18.40 -9.30 -28.12
C LEU A 346 17.83 -10.60 -28.71
N ASN A 347 16.53 -10.87 -28.52
CA ASN A 347 15.86 -12.06 -29.07
C ASN A 347 15.22 -11.78 -30.45
N VAL A 348 15.30 -10.54 -30.94
CA VAL A 348 14.88 -10.20 -32.30
C VAL A 348 16.13 -10.35 -33.16
N ASP A 349 16.34 -11.55 -33.71
CA ASP A 349 17.32 -11.78 -34.76
C ASP A 349 17.03 -10.78 -35.90
N GLU A 350 18.10 -10.19 -36.44
CA GLU A 350 18.13 -9.20 -37.52
C GLU A 350 17.92 -7.71 -37.14
N ALA A 351 19.05 -7.00 -37.05
CA ALA A 351 19.45 -5.88 -37.93
C ALA A 351 18.44 -4.78 -38.32
N SER A 352 17.28 -4.65 -37.67
CA SER A 352 16.47 -3.44 -37.82
C SER A 352 17.11 -2.32 -37.00
N GLU A 353 17.21 -1.13 -37.60
CA GLU A 353 17.69 0.13 -37.04
C GLU A 353 16.83 0.59 -35.84
N THR A 354 16.76 -0.22 -34.79
CA THR A 354 16.01 0.11 -33.59
C THR A 354 16.69 1.30 -32.93
N GLN A 355 16.02 2.45 -32.99
CA GLN A 355 16.52 3.67 -32.36
C GLN A 355 16.92 3.38 -30.91
N PRO A 356 18.03 3.94 -30.41
CA PRO A 356 18.44 3.74 -29.03
C PRO A 356 17.29 4.08 -28.06
N ILE A 357 17.03 3.20 -27.08
CA ILE A 357 16.07 3.48 -26.01
C ILE A 357 16.76 4.34 -24.96
N TYR A 358 16.24 5.54 -24.76
CA TYR A 358 16.74 6.48 -23.77
C TYR A 358 16.08 6.25 -22.42
N ARG A 359 16.84 6.45 -21.34
CA ARG A 359 16.31 6.35 -19.97
C ARG A 359 15.15 7.33 -19.74
N SER A 360 15.08 8.47 -20.42
CA SER A 360 13.97 9.43 -20.26
C SER A 360 12.61 8.84 -20.64
N GLN A 361 12.59 7.89 -21.58
CA GLN A 361 11.37 7.21 -22.07
C GLN A 361 10.82 6.16 -21.10
N LEU A 362 11.58 5.80 -20.05
CA LEU A 362 11.16 4.92 -18.97
C LEU A 362 10.52 5.77 -17.85
N HIS A 363 9.21 5.96 -17.96
CA HIS A 363 8.37 6.84 -17.11
C HIS A 363 8.13 6.32 -15.69
N THR A 364 9.19 5.99 -14.96
CA THR A 364 9.10 5.45 -13.59
C THR A 364 8.55 6.44 -12.55
N TRP A 365 8.32 7.70 -12.91
CA TRP A 365 7.70 8.69 -12.02
C TRP A 365 6.27 8.29 -11.60
N ILE A 366 5.57 7.50 -12.43
CA ILE A 366 4.23 6.97 -12.14
C ILE A 366 4.25 6.06 -10.90
N LEU A 367 5.41 5.50 -10.58
CA LEU A 367 5.67 4.72 -9.36
C LEU A 367 5.91 5.62 -8.12
N GLY A 368 5.61 6.91 -8.22
CA GLY A 368 5.73 7.90 -7.17
C GLY A 368 6.85 8.88 -7.45
N LEU A 369 6.59 10.15 -7.15
CA LEU A 369 7.59 11.20 -7.34
C LEU A 369 8.66 11.07 -6.24
N PRO A 370 9.94 10.86 -6.62
CA PRO A 370 11.01 10.72 -5.64
C PRO A 370 11.28 12.06 -4.94
N ARG A 371 11.90 12.00 -3.75
CA ARG A 371 12.58 13.18 -3.19
C ARG A 371 13.72 13.54 -4.13
N SER A 372 13.84 14.82 -4.48
CA SER A 372 14.91 15.34 -5.33
C SER A 372 16.28 14.88 -4.83
N SER A 373 17.18 14.52 -5.76
CA SER A 373 18.57 14.20 -5.45
C SER A 373 19.49 15.06 -6.28
N LYS A 374 20.17 16.02 -5.61
CA LYS A 374 21.25 16.84 -6.19
C LYS A 374 20.90 17.46 -7.56
N GLY A 375 19.69 18.00 -7.71
CA GLY A 375 19.25 18.69 -8.93
C GLY A 375 18.89 17.79 -10.13
N LYS A 376 18.81 16.47 -9.92
CA LYS A 376 18.40 15.45 -10.90
C LYS A 376 17.09 14.79 -10.48
N GLY A 377 16.34 14.27 -11.45
CA GLY A 377 15.06 13.58 -11.22
C GLY A 377 13.86 14.39 -11.66
N TYR A 378 12.72 14.20 -11.01
CA TYR A 378 11.44 14.81 -11.40
C TYR A 378 11.08 15.99 -10.51
N TYR A 379 10.52 17.04 -11.10
CA TYR A 379 10.08 18.25 -10.40
C TYR A 379 8.78 18.80 -11.01
N LEU A 380 7.95 19.42 -10.17
CA LEU A 380 6.71 20.09 -10.56
C LEU A 380 6.94 21.57 -10.94
N ASP A 381 8.16 22.08 -10.74
CA ASP A 381 8.53 23.42 -11.14
C ASP A 381 9.85 23.42 -11.89
N ARG A 382 10.04 24.41 -12.77
CA ARG A 382 11.31 24.59 -13.49
C ARG A 382 12.45 25.01 -12.56
N SER A 383 12.13 25.72 -11.48
CA SER A 383 13.13 26.16 -10.51
C SER A 383 13.71 25.05 -9.63
N LYS A 384 13.26 23.80 -9.81
CA LYS A 384 13.70 22.64 -9.02
C LYS A 384 13.48 22.80 -7.50
N ARG A 385 12.55 23.68 -7.10
CA ARG A 385 12.24 23.94 -5.68
C ARG A 385 11.16 23.01 -5.19
N ASP A 386 10.24 22.62 -6.07
CA ASP A 386 9.17 21.69 -5.77
C ASP A 386 9.42 20.35 -6.46
N PRO A 387 10.06 19.37 -5.77
CA PRO A 387 10.19 18.02 -6.30
C PRO A 387 8.82 17.34 -6.50
N GLY A 388 7.76 17.94 -5.95
CA GLY A 388 6.48 17.29 -5.76
C GLY A 388 6.58 16.17 -4.74
N ARG A 389 5.45 15.83 -4.14
CA ARG A 389 5.31 14.58 -3.43
C ARG A 389 4.01 13.94 -3.87
N ARG A 390 4.14 12.86 -4.62
CA ARG A 390 2.99 12.04 -5.00
C ARG A 390 3.29 10.59 -4.76
N VAL A 391 2.27 9.92 -4.27
CA VAL A 391 2.27 8.49 -3.98
C VAL A 391 2.36 7.70 -5.28
N SER A 392 2.82 6.46 -5.19
CA SER A 392 2.85 5.55 -6.34
C SER A 392 1.43 5.27 -6.81
N ALA A 393 1.16 5.38 -8.11
CA ALA A 393 -0.12 4.95 -8.67
C ALA A 393 -0.30 3.44 -8.57
N ILE A 394 0.80 2.68 -8.67
CA ILE A 394 0.80 1.22 -8.53
C ILE A 394 1.40 0.84 -7.18
N GLN A 395 0.67 0.04 -6.41
CA GLN A 395 1.00 -0.38 -5.06
C GLN A 395 1.12 -1.89 -5.00
N PHE A 396 1.85 -2.36 -3.99
CA PHE A 396 2.12 -3.78 -3.80
C PHE A 396 1.79 -4.15 -2.37
N LYS A 397 1.13 -5.28 -2.21
CA LYS A 397 0.86 -5.92 -0.94
C LYS A 397 1.32 -7.37 -0.98
N LEU A 398 1.86 -7.84 0.13
CA LEU A 398 2.07 -9.26 0.34
C LEU A 398 0.85 -9.87 1.01
N TRP A 399 0.47 -11.05 0.54
CA TRP A 399 -0.43 -11.95 1.25
C TRP A 399 0.27 -13.29 1.47
N GLN A 400 0.17 -13.87 2.66
CA GLN A 400 0.81 -15.16 2.95
C GLN A 400 -0.17 -16.07 3.65
N ASN A 401 -0.42 -17.23 3.04
CA ASN A 401 -1.08 -18.37 3.68
C ASN A 401 -0.05 -19.42 4.10
N LYS A 402 -0.50 -20.58 4.61
CA LYS A 402 0.38 -21.59 5.25
C LYS A 402 1.63 -21.95 4.44
N ASN A 403 1.52 -22.05 3.12
CA ASN A 403 2.61 -22.56 2.27
C ASN A 403 2.95 -21.65 1.08
N LYS A 404 2.19 -20.59 0.82
CA LYS A 404 2.33 -19.77 -0.39
C LYS A 404 2.38 -18.29 -0.04
N THR A 405 3.17 -17.56 -0.81
CA THR A 405 3.24 -16.10 -0.74
C THR A 405 2.69 -15.53 -2.03
N PHE A 406 1.84 -14.51 -1.91
CA PHE A 406 1.26 -13.82 -3.03
C PHE A 406 1.68 -12.35 -3.00
N VAL A 407 1.96 -11.80 -4.17
CA VAL A 407 2.09 -10.36 -4.39
C VAL A 407 0.80 -9.91 -5.04
N ILE A 408 0.02 -9.12 -4.30
CA ILE A 408 -1.15 -8.42 -4.83
C ILE A 408 -0.64 -7.07 -5.34
N VAL A 409 -0.78 -6.85 -6.64
CA VAL A 409 -0.48 -5.57 -7.29
C VAL A 409 -1.80 -4.90 -7.58
N TYR A 410 -1.95 -3.64 -7.18
CA TYR A 410 -3.13 -2.85 -7.54
C TYR A 410 -2.73 -1.43 -7.87
N GLY A 411 -3.48 -0.76 -8.72
CA GLY A 411 -3.15 0.60 -9.12
C GLY A 411 -4.35 1.44 -9.51
N PHE A 412 -4.13 2.75 -9.42
CA PHE A 412 -5.14 3.78 -9.66
C PHE A 412 -4.66 4.77 -10.71
N LEU A 413 -5.57 5.11 -11.64
CA LEU A 413 -5.39 6.14 -12.64
C LEU A 413 -6.29 7.33 -12.31
N SER A 414 -5.71 8.53 -12.20
CA SER A 414 -6.43 9.73 -11.74
C SER A 414 -5.71 11.03 -12.13
N LYS A 415 -6.43 12.16 -12.18
CA LYS A 415 -5.97 13.47 -12.66
C LYS A 415 -5.09 14.24 -11.68
N ASP A 416 -5.01 13.84 -10.42
CA ASP A 416 -4.14 14.44 -9.41
C ASP A 416 -2.63 14.31 -9.72
N TRP A 417 -2.27 13.74 -10.88
CA TRP A 417 -0.97 13.95 -11.53
C TRP A 417 -0.90 15.30 -12.26
N LYS A 418 -0.06 16.23 -11.78
CA LYS A 418 0.24 17.50 -12.45
C LYS A 418 1.21 17.32 -13.65
N ILE A 419 0.80 16.52 -14.64
CA ILE A 419 1.62 16.13 -15.80
C ILE A 419 2.08 17.35 -16.61
N ASP A 420 1.22 18.35 -16.72
CA ASP A 420 1.52 19.61 -17.39
C ASP A 420 2.73 20.33 -16.77
N LYS A 421 2.99 20.14 -15.49
CA LYS A 421 4.09 20.78 -14.76
C LYS A 421 5.28 19.86 -14.53
N LEU A 422 5.16 18.57 -14.86
CA LEU A 422 6.15 17.57 -14.53
C LEU A 422 7.32 17.58 -15.52
N ASN A 423 8.51 17.86 -15.01
CA ASN A 423 9.77 17.89 -15.77
C ASN A 423 10.75 16.86 -15.22
N HIS A 424 11.54 16.26 -16.10
CA HIS A 424 12.67 15.39 -15.77
C HIS A 424 13.99 16.12 -16.06
N PHE A 425 14.90 16.08 -15.10
CA PHE A 425 16.22 16.71 -15.19
C PHE A 425 17.34 15.66 -15.16
N ALA A 426 18.13 15.66 -16.22
CA ALA A 426 19.33 14.83 -16.37
C ALA A 426 20.57 15.74 -16.47
N GLY A 427 21.05 16.22 -15.31
CA GLY A 427 22.09 17.25 -15.27
C GLY A 427 21.51 18.63 -15.60
N SER A 428 22.04 19.30 -16.62
CA SER A 428 21.53 20.58 -17.14
C SER A 428 20.33 20.43 -18.08
N LYS A 429 20.13 19.24 -18.67
CA LYS A 429 19.01 18.99 -19.59
C LYS A 429 17.70 18.88 -18.83
N GLU A 430 16.78 19.79 -19.12
CA GLU A 430 15.37 19.73 -18.72
C GLU A 430 14.56 19.10 -19.85
N THR A 431 13.63 18.21 -19.51
CA THR A 431 12.64 17.76 -20.48
C THR A 431 11.29 17.53 -19.82
N ARG A 432 10.24 18.11 -20.42
CA ARG A 432 8.86 17.90 -19.97
C ARG A 432 8.48 16.45 -20.23
N VAL A 433 8.00 15.74 -19.21
CA VAL A 433 7.77 14.29 -19.33
C VAL A 433 6.74 13.97 -20.40
N SER A 434 5.73 14.82 -20.58
CA SER A 434 4.68 14.66 -21.59
C SER A 434 5.14 14.84 -23.04
N ARG A 435 6.41 15.19 -23.27
CA ARG A 435 7.02 15.28 -24.61
C ARG A 435 7.93 14.11 -24.95
N GLU A 436 8.18 13.22 -24.00
CA GLU A 436 9.02 12.04 -24.19
C GLU A 436 8.15 10.85 -24.58
N ASP A 437 8.63 10.04 -25.52
CA ASP A 437 7.99 8.77 -25.86
C ASP A 437 7.83 7.89 -24.62
N ILE A 438 6.81 7.04 -24.66
CA ILE A 438 6.58 6.01 -23.67
C ILE A 438 7.00 4.68 -24.27
N VAL A 439 7.85 3.94 -23.57
CA VAL A 439 8.30 2.61 -23.98
C VAL A 439 7.65 1.57 -23.07
N TYR A 440 7.12 0.51 -23.67
CA TYR A 440 6.50 -0.64 -22.99
C TYR A 440 7.49 -1.78 -22.77
N ALA A 441 7.13 -2.77 -21.96
CA ALA A 441 8.02 -3.90 -21.63
C ALA A 441 8.33 -4.87 -22.78
N ASP A 442 7.60 -4.76 -23.89
CA ASP A 442 7.80 -5.48 -25.15
C ASP A 442 8.57 -4.64 -26.20
N GLY A 443 8.98 -3.42 -25.85
CA GLY A 443 9.69 -2.51 -26.74
C GLY A 443 8.81 -1.61 -27.60
N GLN A 444 7.48 -1.78 -27.58
CA GLN A 444 6.56 -0.88 -28.27
C GLN A 444 6.72 0.55 -27.77
N ARG A 445 6.46 1.52 -28.66
CA ARG A 445 6.58 2.95 -28.37
C ARG A 445 5.27 3.67 -28.61
N PHE A 446 4.95 4.57 -27.70
CA PHE A 446 3.85 5.52 -27.86
C PHE A 446 4.40 6.95 -27.91
N LYS A 447 4.11 7.66 -29.00
CA LYS A 447 4.44 9.09 -29.16
C LYS A 447 3.32 9.95 -28.56
N PRO A 448 3.62 10.89 -27.64
CA PRO A 448 2.60 11.74 -27.03
C PRO A 448 1.84 12.60 -28.05
N GLN A 449 0.52 12.74 -27.87
CA GLN A 449 -0.37 13.48 -28.79
C GLN A 449 -0.93 14.79 -28.18
N ASN A 450 -0.17 15.50 -27.35
CA ASN A 450 -0.64 16.68 -26.60
C ASN A 450 -1.90 16.46 -25.72
N ASN A 451 -2.24 15.20 -25.43
CA ASN A 451 -3.32 14.84 -24.52
C ASN A 451 -2.71 14.25 -23.24
N ASN A 452 -2.84 14.98 -22.12
CA ASN A 452 -2.24 14.57 -20.84
C ASN A 452 -2.91 13.33 -20.25
N GLU A 453 -4.22 13.15 -20.43
CA GLU A 453 -4.94 11.98 -19.93
C GLU A 453 -4.52 10.72 -20.69
N LEU A 454 -4.49 10.78 -22.03
CA LEU A 454 -4.00 9.68 -22.84
C LEU A 454 -2.53 9.35 -22.52
N PHE A 455 -1.67 10.38 -22.41
CA PHE A 455 -0.28 10.19 -22.01
C PHE A 455 -0.16 9.49 -20.65
N LEU A 456 -0.97 9.91 -19.67
CA LEU A 456 -0.98 9.34 -18.33
C LEU A 456 -1.47 7.88 -18.31
N SER A 457 -2.54 7.56 -19.04
CA SER A 457 -3.01 6.18 -19.24
C SER A 457 -1.90 5.31 -19.82
N LYS A 458 -1.26 5.77 -20.90
CA LYS A 458 -0.19 5.01 -21.57
C LYS A 458 1.04 4.84 -20.68
N ALA A 459 1.39 5.85 -19.86
CA ALA A 459 2.48 5.74 -18.90
C ALA A 459 2.17 4.73 -17.78
N PHE A 460 0.92 4.69 -17.31
CA PHE A 460 0.46 3.71 -16.33
C PHE A 460 0.47 2.29 -16.91
N GLU A 461 -0.06 2.09 -18.12
CA GLU A 461 -0.03 0.80 -18.82
C GLU A 461 1.39 0.30 -19.05
N ALA A 462 2.30 1.17 -19.50
CA ALA A 462 3.70 0.83 -19.68
C ALA A 462 4.33 0.38 -18.36
N ALA A 463 4.12 1.11 -17.27
CA ALA A 463 4.63 0.73 -15.96
C ALA A 463 4.04 -0.60 -15.45
N TRP A 464 2.74 -0.82 -15.68
CA TRP A 464 2.07 -2.07 -15.36
C TRP A 464 2.71 -3.22 -16.13
N SER A 465 2.93 -3.07 -17.45
CA SER A 465 3.55 -4.10 -18.29
C SER A 465 4.95 -4.51 -17.81
N PHE A 466 5.78 -3.55 -17.38
CA PHE A 466 7.09 -3.85 -16.81
C PHE A 466 6.98 -4.60 -15.49
N ILE A 467 6.07 -4.16 -14.61
CA ILE A 467 5.85 -4.80 -13.32
C ILE A 467 5.40 -6.24 -13.52
N SER A 468 4.37 -6.47 -14.35
CA SER A 468 3.84 -7.79 -14.62
C SER A 468 4.89 -8.73 -15.20
N LYS A 469 5.66 -8.26 -16.19
CA LYS A 469 6.73 -9.05 -16.82
C LYS A 469 7.83 -9.44 -15.82
N ILE A 470 8.29 -8.48 -15.01
CA ILE A 470 9.35 -8.73 -14.02
C ILE A 470 8.85 -9.64 -12.90
N LEU A 471 7.63 -9.43 -12.38
CA LEU A 471 7.05 -10.29 -11.34
C LEU A 471 6.82 -11.71 -11.84
N ASN A 472 6.27 -11.89 -13.05
CA ASN A 472 6.09 -13.21 -13.64
C ASN A 472 7.41 -13.98 -13.76
N LYS A 473 8.46 -13.33 -14.29
CA LYS A 473 9.80 -13.94 -14.41
C LYS A 473 10.43 -14.23 -13.04
N CYS A 474 10.31 -13.29 -12.12
CA CYS A 474 10.99 -13.36 -10.82
C CYS A 474 10.33 -14.37 -9.88
N CYS A 475 9.00 -14.35 -9.77
CA CYS A 475 8.27 -15.22 -8.85
C CYS A 475 8.11 -16.67 -9.34
N SER A 476 8.21 -16.92 -10.64
CA SER A 476 8.29 -18.29 -11.21
C SER A 476 9.68 -18.95 -11.03
N GLY A 477 10.62 -18.29 -10.35
CA GLY A 477 11.98 -18.80 -10.15
C GLY A 477 12.80 -18.87 -11.45
N GLY A 478 12.44 -18.10 -12.48
CA GLY A 478 13.12 -18.10 -13.77
C GLY A 478 12.97 -19.40 -14.57
N LYS A 479 12.03 -20.29 -14.22
CA LYS A 479 11.80 -21.55 -14.95
C LYS A 479 11.10 -21.39 -16.31
N ASN A 480 10.81 -20.16 -16.74
CA ASN A 480 10.33 -19.91 -18.10
C ASN A 480 11.49 -20.06 -19.10
N GLY A 481 11.63 -21.26 -19.68
CA GLY A 481 12.60 -21.53 -20.74
C GLY A 481 12.85 -23.01 -21.06
N ARG A 482 12.35 -23.96 -20.27
CA ARG A 482 12.21 -25.36 -20.72
C ARG A 482 10.77 -25.78 -20.50
N THR A 483 9.93 -25.43 -21.46
CA THR A 483 8.76 -26.25 -21.77
C THR A 483 9.26 -27.67 -21.98
N GLU A 484 8.88 -28.58 -21.09
CA GLU A 484 8.91 -30.01 -21.37
C GLU A 484 7.95 -30.22 -22.54
N HIS A 485 8.52 -30.36 -23.74
CA HIS A 485 7.88 -30.95 -24.90
C HIS A 485 8.25 -32.41 -24.97
#